data_AF-A0A9W6PPI5-F1
#
_entry.id   AF-A0A9W6PPI5-F1
#
_cell.length_a   1.000
_cell.length_b   1.000
_cell.length_c   1.000
_cell.angle_alpha   90.00
_cell.angle_beta   90.00
_cell.angle_gamma   90.00
#
_symmetry.space_group_name_H-M   'P 1'
#
loop_
_entity.id
_entity.type
_entity.pdbx_description
1 polymer ?
#
loop_
_entity_poly.entity_id
_entity_poly.type
_entity_poly.pdbx_seq_one_letter_code
_entity_poly.pdbx_strand_id
1 'polypeptide(L)'
;MAVSLSLSTSPVRTGLPRRLSQLAVGLVLYGVSMGLVLRSSLGGNPWDVLHQGLARHAPLSVGTWVTLVGALVLLLWIPLRQKPGVGTVGNVLVLGAAMDATLSLVPHPHALAVRVPLLVAGIVLNALATGLYIGARLGPGPRDGLMTGLHRRTGRSVRLIRTCIELTVLAAGTALGGTFGVGTVAYALAIGPLVQFFLPRLTVPGGTARP
;
A
#
# COMPACT_ATOMS: atom_id res chain seq x y z
N MET A 1 -52.58 -13.25 11.30
CA MET A 1 -51.92 -13.16 9.98
C MET A 1 -50.44 -12.96 10.20
N ALA A 2 -49.66 -14.00 9.94
CA ALA A 2 -48.20 -14.00 10.04
C ALA A 2 -47.58 -13.58 8.70
N VAL A 3 -46.60 -12.68 8.73
CA VAL A 3 -45.56 -12.59 7.71
C VAL A 3 -44.22 -12.42 8.42
N SER A 4 -43.66 -13.55 8.83
CA SER A 4 -42.30 -13.64 9.35
C SER A 4 -41.35 -13.67 8.15
N LEU A 5 -40.82 -12.51 7.74
CA LEU A 5 -39.73 -12.43 6.77
C LEU A 5 -38.43 -12.90 7.43
N SER A 6 -38.19 -14.21 7.38
CA SER A 6 -36.88 -14.80 7.67
C SER A 6 -35.90 -14.38 6.58
N LEU A 7 -35.21 -13.26 6.78
CA LEU A 7 -34.02 -12.93 6.02
C LEU A 7 -32.90 -13.87 6.46
N SER A 8 -32.80 -15.01 5.78
CA SER A 8 -31.66 -15.90 5.85
C SER A 8 -30.44 -15.19 5.27
N THR A 9 -29.77 -14.36 6.08
CA THR A 9 -28.44 -13.83 5.73
C THR A 9 -27.43 -14.94 5.98
N SER A 10 -27.34 -15.88 5.04
CA SER A 10 -26.23 -16.82 4.98
C SER A 10 -24.94 -16.02 4.98
N PRO A 11 -24.03 -16.17 5.97
CA PRO A 11 -22.73 -15.54 5.91
C PRO A 11 -22.02 -16.15 4.71
N VAL A 12 -21.90 -15.40 3.63
CA VAL A 12 -21.17 -15.83 2.43
C VAL A 12 -19.74 -16.13 2.87
N ARG A 13 -19.43 -17.41 3.10
CA ARG A 13 -18.06 -17.90 3.28
C ARG A 13 -17.38 -17.77 1.93
N THR A 14 -16.89 -16.58 1.62
CA THR A 14 -16.01 -16.39 0.47
C THR A 14 -14.80 -17.29 0.62
N GLY A 15 -14.62 -18.20 -0.35
CA GLY A 15 -13.58 -19.21 -0.31
C GLY A 15 -12.18 -18.61 -0.24
N LEU A 16 -11.27 -19.35 0.41
CA LEU A 16 -9.84 -19.04 0.47
C LEU A 16 -9.21 -18.78 -0.93
N PRO A 17 -9.55 -19.54 -2.00
CA PRO A 17 -9.01 -19.28 -3.33
C PRO A 17 -9.29 -17.86 -3.84
N ARG A 18 -10.53 -17.37 -3.71
CA ARG A 18 -10.91 -16.01 -4.11
C ARG A 18 -10.07 -14.96 -3.37
N ARG A 19 -9.86 -15.15 -2.06
CA ARG A 19 -9.09 -14.22 -1.22
C ARG A 19 -7.61 -14.22 -1.60
N LEU A 20 -7.04 -15.38 -1.92
CA LEU A 20 -5.66 -15.50 -2.40
C LEU A 20 -5.47 -14.87 -3.77
N SER A 21 -6.38 -15.11 -4.71
CA SER A 21 -6.34 -14.46 -6.04
C SER A 21 -6.47 -12.94 -5.91
N GLN A 22 -7.41 -12.47 -5.09
CA GLN A 22 -7.59 -11.03 -4.83
C GLN A 22 -6.34 -10.41 -4.19
N LEU A 23 -5.72 -11.10 -3.24
CA LEU A 23 -4.45 -10.70 -2.63
C LEU A 23 -3.35 -10.58 -3.69
N ALA A 24 -3.13 -11.63 -4.49
CA ALA A 24 -2.07 -11.67 -5.49
C ALA A 24 -2.22 -10.54 -6.53
N VAL A 25 -3.42 -10.35 -7.06
CA VAL A 25 -3.72 -9.25 -8.00
C VAL A 25 -3.49 -7.90 -7.33
N GLY A 26 -3.98 -7.71 -6.11
CA GLY A 26 -3.78 -6.48 -5.35
C GLY A 26 -2.30 -6.13 -5.15
N LEU A 27 -1.47 -7.12 -4.79
CA LEU A 27 -0.04 -6.90 -4.57
C LEU A 27 0.72 -6.54 -5.85
N VAL A 28 0.45 -7.24 -6.96
CA VAL A 28 1.09 -6.94 -8.26
C VAL A 28 0.70 -5.54 -8.72
N LEU A 29 -0.60 -5.20 -8.69
CA LEU A 29 -1.07 -3.88 -9.07
C LEU A 29 -0.51 -2.78 -8.16
N TYR A 30 -0.27 -3.08 -6.88
CA TYR A 30 0.36 -2.13 -5.97
C TYR A 30 1.79 -1.82 -6.43
N GLY A 31 2.62 -2.84 -6.66
CA GLY A 31 3.98 -2.65 -7.16
C GLY A 31 4.00 -1.89 -8.49
N VAL A 32 3.12 -2.27 -9.43
CA VAL A 32 2.96 -1.59 -10.71
C VAL A 32 2.63 -0.11 -10.53
N SER A 33 1.62 0.19 -9.71
CA SER A 33 1.21 1.57 -9.47
C SER A 33 2.33 2.44 -8.89
N MET A 34 3.17 1.90 -7.97
CA MET A 34 4.34 2.62 -7.47
C MET A 34 5.34 2.91 -8.60
N GLY A 35 5.60 1.92 -9.46
CA GLY A 35 6.44 2.08 -10.64
C GLY A 35 5.92 3.18 -11.57
N LEU A 36 4.60 3.23 -11.84
CA LEU A 36 3.99 4.26 -12.68
C LEU A 36 4.08 5.66 -12.08
N VAL A 37 3.79 5.80 -10.78
CA VAL A 37 3.93 7.07 -10.05
C VAL A 37 5.38 7.57 -10.15
N LEU A 38 6.35 6.70 -9.87
CA LEU A 38 7.76 7.06 -9.96
C LEU A 38 8.17 7.39 -11.41
N ARG A 39 7.69 6.61 -12.39
CA ARG A 39 8.00 6.79 -13.81
C ARG A 39 7.44 8.10 -14.37
N SER A 40 6.37 8.64 -13.80
CA SER A 40 5.87 9.98 -14.14
C SER A 40 6.94 11.07 -13.98
N SER A 41 7.98 10.82 -13.17
CA SER A 41 9.05 11.78 -12.86
C SER A 41 8.54 13.08 -12.23
N LEU A 42 7.31 13.11 -11.68
CA LEU A 42 6.72 14.27 -11.01
C LEU A 42 6.84 14.17 -9.47
N GLY A 43 7.43 13.09 -8.97
CA GLY A 43 7.56 12.76 -7.55
C GLY A 43 7.07 11.34 -7.27
N GLY A 44 7.61 10.71 -6.22
CA GLY A 44 7.15 9.42 -5.70
C GLY A 44 6.25 9.58 -4.48
N ASN A 45 5.71 8.47 -3.96
CA ASN A 45 5.12 8.50 -2.62
C ASN A 45 6.20 8.74 -1.54
N PRO A 46 5.86 9.14 -0.30
CA PRO A 46 6.86 9.43 0.74
C PRO A 46 7.91 8.33 0.96
N TRP A 47 7.50 7.06 0.87
CA TRP A 47 8.43 5.94 1.00
C TRP A 47 9.35 5.80 -0.21
N ASP A 48 8.91 6.14 -1.42
CA ASP A 48 9.80 6.18 -2.59
C ASP A 48 10.91 7.23 -2.42
N VAL A 49 10.60 8.37 -1.78
CA VAL A 49 11.62 9.38 -1.43
C VAL A 49 12.67 8.76 -0.50
N LEU A 50 12.25 7.97 0.48
CA LEU A 50 13.17 7.22 1.34
C LEU A 50 14.01 6.20 0.55
N HIS A 51 13.41 5.36 -0.29
CA HIS A 51 14.16 4.37 -1.08
C HIS A 51 15.15 5.03 -2.04
N GLN A 52 14.79 6.15 -2.66
CA GLN A 52 15.69 6.93 -3.51
C GLN A 52 16.89 7.46 -2.71
N GLY A 53 16.66 8.02 -1.52
CA GLY A 53 17.74 8.49 -0.64
C GLY A 53 18.69 7.36 -0.23
N LEU A 54 18.15 6.19 0.13
CA LEU A 54 18.93 4.99 0.44
C LEU A 54 19.72 4.48 -0.78
N ALA A 55 19.14 4.53 -1.97
CA ALA A 55 19.80 4.12 -3.22
C ALA A 55 21.03 4.97 -3.57
N ARG A 56 21.17 6.18 -3.00
CA ARG A 56 22.40 6.97 -3.14
C ARG A 56 23.58 6.44 -2.33
N HIS A 57 23.30 5.66 -1.28
CA HIS A 57 24.31 5.14 -0.35
C HIS A 57 24.66 3.68 -0.66
N ALA A 58 23.70 2.87 -1.11
CA ALA A 58 23.98 1.57 -1.71
C ALA A 58 23.19 1.42 -3.03
N PRO A 59 23.87 1.20 -4.16
CA PRO A 59 23.27 1.25 -5.50
C PRO A 59 22.48 -0.04 -5.82
N LEU A 60 21.44 -0.28 -5.05
CA LEU A 60 20.45 -1.33 -5.30
C LEU A 60 19.26 -0.74 -6.07
N SER A 61 18.48 -1.60 -6.72
CA SER A 61 17.24 -1.16 -7.37
C SER A 61 16.25 -0.60 -6.35
N VAL A 62 15.35 0.28 -6.81
CA VAL A 62 14.32 0.86 -5.94
C VAL A 62 13.39 -0.25 -5.40
N GLY A 63 13.05 -1.24 -6.22
CA GLY A 63 12.26 -2.40 -5.78
C GLY A 63 12.98 -3.24 -4.73
N THR A 64 14.30 -3.42 -4.82
CA THR A 64 15.08 -4.08 -3.76
C THR A 64 14.99 -3.31 -2.45
N TRP A 65 15.10 -1.98 -2.49
CA TRP A 65 14.92 -1.13 -1.31
C TRP A 65 13.50 -1.20 -0.74
N VAL A 66 12.46 -1.28 -1.58
CA VAL A 66 11.09 -1.52 -1.12
C VAL A 66 10.98 -2.80 -0.30
N THR A 67 11.59 -3.89 -0.78
CA THR A 67 11.61 -5.19 -0.09
C THR A 67 12.39 -5.10 1.22
N LEU A 68 13.61 -4.53 1.20
CA LEU A 68 14.47 -4.43 2.38
C LEU A 68 13.86 -3.55 3.47
N VAL A 69 13.39 -2.34 3.12
CA VAL A 69 12.71 -1.44 4.06
C VAL A 69 11.41 -2.07 4.56
N GLY A 70 10.66 -2.76 3.70
CA GLY A 70 9.48 -3.53 4.11
C GLY A 70 9.80 -4.57 5.18
N ALA A 71 10.87 -5.36 4.99
CA ALA A 71 11.33 -6.33 5.97
C ALA A 71 11.81 -5.67 7.28
N LEU A 72 12.58 -4.58 7.19
CA LEU A 72 13.07 -3.83 8.35
C LEU A 72 11.91 -3.24 9.18
N VAL A 73 10.86 -2.75 8.52
CA VAL A 73 9.66 -2.23 9.18
C VAL A 73 8.94 -3.32 9.99
N LEU A 74 9.03 -4.60 9.62
CA LEU A 74 8.46 -5.69 10.41
C LEU A 74 9.15 -5.85 11.77
N LEU A 75 10.40 -5.43 11.93
CA LEU A 75 11.05 -5.42 13.24
C LEU A 75 10.34 -4.49 14.22
N LEU A 76 9.77 -3.38 13.71
CA LEU A 76 8.97 -2.46 14.50
C LEU A 76 7.62 -3.06 14.93
N TRP A 77 7.20 -4.22 14.40
CA TRP A 77 6.01 -4.93 14.86
C TRP A 77 6.25 -5.74 16.13
N ILE A 78 7.51 -6.08 16.45
CA ILE A 78 7.88 -6.81 17.67
C ILE A 78 7.36 -6.07 18.92
N PRO A 79 7.68 -4.78 19.12
CA PRO A 79 7.14 -4.05 20.26
C PRO A 79 5.62 -3.89 20.16
N LEU A 80 5.01 -3.93 18.96
CA LEU A 80 3.55 -3.83 18.75
C LEU A 80 2.80 -5.14 18.99
N ARG A 81 3.49 -6.28 19.11
CA ARG A 81 2.91 -7.64 19.24
C ARG A 81 1.94 -7.98 18.09
N GLN A 82 2.24 -7.52 16.89
CA GLN A 82 1.44 -7.82 15.69
C GLN A 82 2.01 -9.04 14.95
N LYS A 83 1.16 -10.00 14.61
CA LYS A 83 1.57 -11.21 13.89
C LYS A 83 1.49 -10.99 12.36
N PRO A 84 2.56 -11.27 11.59
CA PRO A 84 2.51 -11.21 10.14
C PRO A 84 1.58 -12.31 9.57
N GLY A 85 0.87 -11.98 8.50
CA GLY A 85 0.04 -12.93 7.74
C GLY A 85 0.62 -13.22 6.36
N VAL A 86 -0.05 -14.09 5.59
CA VAL A 86 0.31 -14.39 4.19
C VAL A 86 0.37 -13.12 3.35
N GLY A 87 -0.56 -12.19 3.57
CA GLY A 87 -0.56 -10.90 2.90
C GLY A 87 0.62 -10.01 3.27
N THR A 88 1.19 -10.16 4.48
CA THR A 88 2.38 -9.40 4.90
C THR A 88 3.62 -9.90 4.18
N VAL A 89 3.82 -11.22 4.14
CA VAL A 89 4.95 -11.85 3.42
C VAL A 89 4.85 -11.56 1.92
N GLY A 90 3.67 -11.76 1.34
CA GLY A 90 3.43 -11.44 -0.07
C GLY A 90 3.73 -9.97 -0.38
N ASN A 91 3.35 -9.05 0.51
CA ASN A 91 3.63 -7.63 0.31
C ASN A 91 5.12 -7.32 0.23
N VAL A 92 5.92 -7.84 1.17
CA VAL A 92 7.37 -7.66 1.19
C VAL A 92 8.01 -8.19 -0.10
N LEU A 93 7.61 -9.37 -0.56
CA LEU A 93 8.26 -10.04 -1.68
C LEU A 93 7.80 -9.53 -3.06
N VAL A 94 6.50 -9.23 -3.22
CA VAL A 94 5.90 -8.96 -4.53
C VAL A 94 6.01 -7.49 -4.94
N LEU A 95 5.87 -6.54 -4.00
CA LEU A 95 5.83 -5.11 -4.36
C LEU A 95 7.12 -4.64 -5.01
N GLY A 96 8.27 -5.01 -4.44
CA GLY A 96 9.57 -4.63 -4.97
C GLY A 96 9.79 -5.18 -6.38
N ALA A 97 9.54 -6.48 -6.58
CA ALA A 97 9.68 -7.14 -7.87
C ALA A 97 8.75 -6.54 -8.94
N ALA A 98 7.47 -6.32 -8.61
CA ALA A 98 6.52 -5.73 -9.54
C ALA A 98 6.84 -4.26 -9.86
N MET A 99 7.38 -3.51 -8.89
CA MET A 99 7.86 -2.15 -9.12
C MET A 99 9.05 -2.12 -10.08
N ASP A 100 10.07 -2.94 -9.84
CA ASP A 100 11.24 -3.01 -10.73
C ASP A 100 10.87 -3.49 -12.13
N ALA A 101 9.97 -4.47 -12.26
CA ALA A 101 9.43 -4.91 -13.55
C ALA A 101 8.68 -3.77 -14.27
N THR A 102 7.95 -2.95 -13.54
CA THR A 102 7.26 -1.79 -14.14
C THR A 102 8.26 -0.74 -14.60
N LEU A 103 9.31 -0.50 -13.81
CA LEU A 103 10.36 0.40 -14.23
C LEU A 103 11.09 -0.18 -15.47
N SER A 104 11.41 -1.46 -15.55
CA SER A 104 12.07 -2.00 -16.73
C SER A 104 11.19 -1.96 -18.00
N LEU A 105 9.87 -2.15 -17.85
CA LEU A 105 8.92 -2.24 -18.97
C LEU A 105 8.34 -0.90 -19.43
N VAL A 106 8.15 0.06 -18.53
CA VAL A 106 7.53 1.35 -18.85
C VAL A 106 8.62 2.39 -19.14
N PRO A 107 8.70 2.91 -20.38
CA PRO A 107 9.69 3.94 -20.75
C PRO A 107 9.48 5.26 -20.01
N HIS A 108 10.51 6.10 -19.96
CA HIS A 108 10.42 7.44 -19.39
C HIS A 108 9.61 8.38 -20.31
N PRO A 109 8.45 8.89 -19.87
CA PRO A 109 7.73 9.89 -20.64
C PRO A 109 8.40 11.27 -20.53
N HIS A 110 8.64 11.91 -21.68
CA HIS A 110 9.20 13.26 -21.72
C HIS A 110 8.11 14.35 -21.60
N ALA A 111 7.01 14.20 -22.33
CA ALA A 111 5.94 15.19 -22.40
C ALA A 111 5.12 15.23 -21.11
N LEU A 112 4.87 16.45 -20.58
CA LEU A 112 4.01 16.65 -19.41
C LEU A 112 2.59 16.12 -19.63
N ALA A 113 2.07 16.21 -20.87
CA ALA A 113 0.78 15.66 -21.26
C ALA A 113 0.66 14.15 -21.05
N VAL A 114 1.78 13.41 -20.97
CA VAL A 114 1.80 11.98 -20.65
C VAL A 114 2.10 11.76 -19.16
N ARG A 115 3.04 12.53 -18.60
CA ARG A 115 3.47 12.43 -17.20
C ARG A 115 2.33 12.66 -16.21
N VAL A 116 1.47 13.66 -16.47
CA VAL A 116 0.36 13.99 -15.57
C VAL A 116 -0.69 12.88 -15.54
N PRO A 117 -1.24 12.40 -16.67
CA PRO A 117 -2.14 11.25 -16.67
C PRO A 117 -1.52 9.99 -16.08
N LEU A 118 -0.23 9.74 -16.34
CA LEU A 118 0.47 8.57 -15.79
C LEU A 118 0.55 8.62 -14.25
N LEU A 119 0.85 9.79 -13.70
CA LEU A 119 0.84 10.03 -12.25
C LEU A 119 -0.56 9.80 -11.67
N VAL A 120 -1.59 10.40 -12.27
CA VAL A 120 -2.99 10.28 -11.79
C VAL A 120 -3.44 8.82 -11.85
N ALA A 121 -3.20 8.13 -12.96
CA ALA A 121 -3.51 6.71 -13.11
C ALA A 121 -2.77 5.87 -12.07
N GLY A 122 -1.48 6.15 -11.84
CA GLY A 122 -0.68 5.51 -10.81
C GLY A 122 -1.27 5.68 -9.40
N ILE A 123 -1.65 6.89 -9.02
CA ILE A 123 -2.27 7.17 -7.70
C ILE A 123 -3.60 6.41 -7.54
N VAL A 124 -4.48 6.48 -8.54
CA VAL A 124 -5.78 5.80 -8.50
C VAL A 124 -5.61 4.28 -8.46
N LEU A 125 -4.72 3.73 -9.28
CA LEU A 125 -4.41 2.31 -9.30
C LEU A 125 -3.82 1.86 -7.96
N ASN A 126 -2.98 2.69 -7.32
CA ASN A 126 -2.40 2.37 -6.01
C ASN A 126 -3.49 2.26 -4.93
N ALA A 127 -4.48 3.16 -4.94
CA ALA A 127 -5.60 3.09 -4.02
C ALA A 127 -6.49 1.86 -4.26
N LEU A 128 -6.79 1.56 -5.53
CA LEU A 128 -7.53 0.36 -5.94
C LEU A 128 -6.80 -0.91 -5.48
N ALA A 129 -5.50 -0.99 -5.76
CA ALA A 129 -4.64 -2.11 -5.38
C ALA A 129 -4.58 -2.30 -3.86
N THR A 130 -4.49 -1.21 -3.09
CA THR A 130 -4.56 -1.22 -1.62
C THR A 130 -5.87 -1.83 -1.15
N GLY A 131 -6.99 -1.43 -1.76
CA GLY A 131 -8.32 -1.98 -1.45
C GLY A 131 -8.44 -3.47 -1.76
N LEU A 132 -7.92 -3.93 -2.90
CA LEU A 132 -7.88 -5.35 -3.27
C LEU A 132 -7.06 -6.16 -2.25
N TYR A 133 -5.83 -5.72 -2.01
CA TYR A 133 -4.87 -6.36 -1.14
C TYR A 133 -5.40 -6.49 0.30
N ILE A 134 -5.70 -5.36 0.95
CA ILE A 134 -6.14 -5.34 2.35
C ILE A 134 -7.53 -5.97 2.47
N GLY A 135 -8.40 -5.74 1.48
CA GLY A 135 -9.75 -6.28 1.42
C GLY A 135 -9.80 -7.81 1.38
N ALA A 136 -8.73 -8.49 0.98
CA ALA A 136 -8.61 -9.95 1.05
C ALA A 136 -8.54 -10.48 2.50
N ARG A 137 -8.24 -9.62 3.48
CA ARG A 137 -8.10 -9.93 4.91
C ARG A 137 -7.09 -11.02 5.24
N LEU A 138 -5.99 -11.09 4.50
CA LEU A 138 -4.93 -12.08 4.73
C LEU A 138 -3.70 -11.49 5.44
N GLY A 139 -3.84 -10.30 6.02
CA GLY A 139 -2.81 -9.57 6.76
C GLY A 139 -2.37 -8.31 6.01
N PRO A 140 -2.18 -7.17 6.72
CA PRO A 140 -1.73 -5.91 6.13
C PRO A 140 -0.22 -5.91 5.86
N GLY A 141 0.23 -4.93 5.07
CA GLY A 141 1.65 -4.80 4.68
C GLY A 141 2.45 -4.21 5.82
N PRO A 142 3.79 -4.28 5.82
CA PRO A 142 4.62 -3.77 6.92
C PRO A 142 4.24 -2.33 7.34
N ARG A 143 4.08 -1.44 6.35
CA ARG A 143 3.72 -0.02 6.54
C ARG A 143 2.30 0.15 7.09
N ASP A 144 1.33 -0.56 6.52
CA ASP A 144 -0.07 -0.50 6.97
C ASP A 144 -0.26 -1.16 8.35
N GLY A 145 0.57 -2.14 8.67
CA GLY A 145 0.59 -2.77 9.98
C GLY A 145 1.20 -1.90 11.06
N LEU A 146 2.19 -1.05 10.76
CA LEU A 146 2.63 0.00 11.68
C LEU A 146 1.45 0.90 12.08
N MET A 147 0.70 1.36 11.07
CA MET A 147 -0.47 2.21 11.27
C MET A 147 -1.53 1.52 12.13
N THR A 148 -1.91 0.28 11.80
CA THR A 148 -2.95 -0.45 12.55
C THR A 148 -2.47 -0.89 13.94
N GLY A 149 -1.20 -1.25 14.11
CA GLY A 149 -0.60 -1.63 15.38
C GLY A 149 -0.48 -0.47 16.35
N LEU A 150 0.00 0.70 15.89
CA LEU A 150 0.07 1.90 16.70
C LEU A 150 -1.32 2.40 17.09
N HIS A 151 -2.31 2.29 16.21
CA HIS A 151 -3.70 2.65 16.54
C HIS A 151 -4.23 1.79 17.69
N ARG A 152 -4.09 0.45 17.60
CA ARG A 152 -4.50 -0.46 18.67
C ARG A 152 -3.79 -0.21 20.00
N ARG A 153 -2.53 0.24 19.95
CA ARG A 153 -1.70 0.48 21.15
C ARG A 153 -1.99 1.81 21.83
N THR A 154 -2.21 2.86 21.05
CA THR A 154 -2.27 4.25 21.56
C THR A 154 -3.69 4.80 21.63
N GLY A 155 -4.66 4.17 20.97
CA GLY A 155 -6.02 4.69 20.81
C GLY A 155 -6.13 5.95 19.94
N ARG A 156 -5.01 6.49 19.44
CA ARG A 156 -4.99 7.69 18.58
C ARG A 156 -5.58 7.36 17.20
N SER A 157 -6.14 8.35 16.52
CA SER A 157 -6.80 8.13 15.23
C SER A 157 -5.85 7.56 14.16
N VAL A 158 -6.37 6.66 13.32
CA VAL A 158 -5.62 6.06 12.19
C VAL A 158 -5.07 7.13 11.26
N ARG A 159 -5.84 8.21 11.03
CA ARG A 159 -5.42 9.37 10.22
C ARG A 159 -4.16 10.01 10.80
N LEU A 160 -4.17 10.36 12.09
CA LEU A 160 -3.02 11.02 12.74
C LEU A 160 -1.77 10.15 12.64
N ILE A 161 -1.89 8.86 12.97
CA ILE A 161 -0.77 7.92 12.93
C ILE A 161 -0.21 7.79 11.52
N ARG A 162 -1.07 7.62 10.51
CA ARG A 162 -0.64 7.53 9.11
C ARG A 162 0.11 8.78 8.69
N THR A 163 -0.45 9.97 8.96
CA THR A 163 0.21 11.24 8.64
C THR A 163 1.57 11.36 9.30
N CYS A 164 1.69 11.05 10.60
CA CYS A 164 2.98 11.11 11.29
C CYS A 164 4.02 10.15 10.68
N ILE A 165 3.62 8.92 10.33
CA ILE A 165 4.50 7.96 9.66
C ILE A 165 4.97 8.52 8.31
N GLU A 166 4.05 8.97 7.46
CA GLU A 166 4.38 9.49 6.12
C GLU A 166 5.29 10.72 6.20
N LEU A 167 5.03 11.65 7.13
CA LEU A 167 5.89 12.83 7.34
C LEU A 167 7.28 12.46 7.86
N THR A 168 7.36 11.50 8.78
CA THR A 168 8.65 11.03 9.32
C THR A 168 9.49 10.37 8.22
N VAL A 169 8.86 9.51 7.42
CA VAL A 169 9.51 8.82 6.30
C VAL A 169 9.92 9.81 5.21
N LEU A 170 9.07 10.77 4.87
CA LEU A 170 9.38 11.82 3.92
C LEU A 170 10.59 12.63 4.39
N ALA A 171 10.59 13.08 5.65
CA ALA A 171 11.69 13.85 6.22
C ALA A 171 13.01 13.06 6.22
N ALA A 172 12.97 11.79 6.63
CA ALA A 172 14.13 10.91 6.59
C ALA A 172 14.64 10.70 5.14
N GLY A 173 13.74 10.46 4.19
CA GLY A 173 14.09 10.29 2.79
C GLY A 173 14.70 11.54 2.16
N THR A 174 14.13 12.71 2.45
CA THR A 174 14.68 14.00 2.00
C THR A 174 16.06 14.26 2.62
N ALA A 175 16.23 13.98 3.92
CA ALA A 175 17.54 14.10 4.58
C ALA A 175 18.61 13.18 3.96
N LEU A 176 18.20 12.00 3.47
CA LEU A 176 19.07 11.08 2.73
C LEU A 176 19.27 11.45 1.24
N GLY A 177 18.74 12.59 0.79
CA GLY A 177 18.90 13.09 -0.57
C GLY A 177 17.91 12.52 -1.60
N GLY A 178 16.80 11.95 -1.14
CA GLY A 178 15.67 11.57 -1.97
C GLY A 178 14.86 12.78 -2.45
N THR A 179 14.26 12.68 -3.63
CA THR A 179 13.56 13.81 -4.27
C THR A 179 12.05 13.69 -4.12
N PHE A 180 11.42 14.69 -3.52
CA PHE A 180 9.96 14.85 -3.56
C PHE A 180 9.57 15.92 -4.60
N GLY A 181 8.34 15.86 -5.08
CA GLY A 181 7.82 16.82 -6.06
C GLY A 181 6.31 17.02 -5.96
N VAL A 182 5.73 17.70 -6.95
CA VAL A 182 4.29 17.97 -7.01
C VAL A 182 3.46 16.67 -6.96
N GLY A 183 3.97 15.59 -7.54
CA GLY A 183 3.36 14.27 -7.50
C GLY A 183 3.37 13.63 -6.11
N THR A 184 4.38 13.93 -5.28
CA THR A 184 4.43 13.48 -3.87
C THR A 184 3.32 14.15 -3.06
N VAL A 185 3.14 15.46 -3.24
CA VAL A 185 2.07 16.22 -2.59
C VAL A 185 0.70 15.73 -3.06
N ALA A 186 0.51 15.58 -4.38
CA ALA A 186 -0.72 15.06 -4.96
C ALA A 186 -1.05 13.66 -4.43
N TYR A 187 -0.07 12.75 -4.39
CA TYR A 187 -0.24 11.42 -3.83
C TYR A 187 -0.66 11.49 -2.37
N ALA A 188 0.04 12.27 -1.53
CA ALA A 188 -0.24 12.37 -0.11
C ALA A 188 -1.66 12.88 0.18
N LEU A 189 -2.15 13.83 -0.61
CA LEU A 189 -3.51 14.38 -0.47
C LEU A 189 -4.59 13.43 -1.00
N ALA A 190 -4.32 12.71 -2.10
CA ALA A 190 -5.32 11.90 -2.80
C ALA A 190 -5.45 10.47 -2.27
N ILE A 191 -4.36 9.85 -1.80
CA ILE A 191 -4.35 8.42 -1.48
C ILE A 191 -5.33 8.05 -0.37
N GLY A 192 -5.46 8.89 0.67
CA GLY A 192 -6.36 8.67 1.80
C GLY A 192 -7.83 8.57 1.37
N PRO A 193 -8.40 9.62 0.75
CA PRO A 193 -9.78 9.59 0.23
C PRO A 193 -10.03 8.45 -0.76
N LEU A 194 -9.09 8.16 -1.67
CA LEU A 194 -9.24 7.09 -2.65
C LEU A 194 -9.26 5.71 -1.99
N VAL A 195 -8.36 5.45 -1.03
CA VAL A 195 -8.36 4.18 -0.28
C VAL A 195 -9.65 4.04 0.53
N GLN A 196 -10.14 5.11 1.16
CA GLN A 196 -11.42 5.11 1.87
C GLN A 196 -12.60 4.78 0.93
N PHE A 197 -12.52 5.20 -0.34
CA PHE A 197 -13.51 4.84 -1.35
C PHE A 197 -13.42 3.36 -1.77
N PHE A 198 -12.22 2.87 -2.12
CA PHE A 198 -12.04 1.52 -2.67
C PHE A 198 -12.11 0.41 -1.62
N LEU A 199 -11.53 0.61 -0.43
CA LEU A 199 -11.35 -0.45 0.56
C LEU A 199 -12.67 -1.10 1.00
N PRO A 200 -13.74 -0.37 1.40
CA PRO A 200 -15.00 -1.01 1.79
C PRO A 200 -15.66 -1.78 0.65
N ARG A 201 -15.50 -1.30 -0.60
CA ARG A 201 -16.09 -1.90 -1.81
C ARG A 201 -15.41 -3.20 -2.22
N LEU A 202 -14.13 -3.33 -1.90
CA LEU A 202 -13.29 -4.45 -2.29
C LEU A 202 -13.02 -5.41 -1.12
N THR A 203 -13.42 -5.02 0.09
CA THR A 203 -13.35 -5.89 1.25
C THR A 203 -14.33 -7.04 1.08
N VAL A 204 -13.78 -8.24 1.01
CA VAL A 204 -14.53 -9.48 1.04
C VAL A 204 -15.47 -9.47 2.26
N PRO A 205 -16.71 -9.96 2.26
CA PRO A 205 -17.54 -10.06 3.48
C PRO A 205 -16.98 -11.03 4.51
N GLY A 206 -16.98 -10.66 5.79
CA GLY A 206 -16.36 -11.47 6.85
C GLY A 206 -17.35 -12.46 7.45
N GLY A 207 -16.95 -13.73 7.57
CA GLY A 207 -17.51 -14.58 8.61
C GLY A 207 -16.94 -14.10 9.94
N THR A 208 -17.80 -13.71 10.88
CA THR A 208 -17.42 -13.26 12.22
C THR A 208 -16.39 -14.21 12.84
N ALA A 209 -15.19 -13.72 13.11
CA ALA A 209 -14.35 -14.32 14.14
C ALA A 209 -15.07 -14.06 15.47
N ARG A 210 -15.56 -15.10 16.13
CA ARG A 210 -16.09 -14.98 17.49
C ARG A 210 -14.97 -14.47 18.41
N PRO A 211 -15.29 -13.58 19.36
CA PRO A 211 -14.33 -13.10 20.36
C PRO A 211 -13.73 -14.24 21.19
#